data_AF-A0A950VW92-F1
#
_entry.id   AF-A0A950VW92-F1
#
_cell.length_a   1.000
_cell.length_b   1.000
_cell.length_c   1.000
_cell.angle_alpha   90.00
_cell.angle_beta   90.00
_cell.angle_gamma   90.00
#
_symmetry.space_group_name_H-M   'P 1'
#
loop_
_entity.id
_entity.type
_entity.pdbx_description
1 polymer ?
#
loop_
_entity_poly.entity_id
_entity_poly.type
_entity_poly.pdbx_seq_one_letter_code
_entity_poly.pdbx_strand_id
1 'polypeptide(L)'
;MSEKRRRQQDRRAKRHDARRHASSAGFQDRELAQLMDRMVAVVLRDVGEVNDALEAECWAADLVSMWSERDATGDDAIEVFLPAFVRALERKASLKALKTLRALSVVGNQRLAKRAATAADRLAARGLPEPSWGPQLGRYEPVTAELMYETAFDDGVTVFIEFAAAAAESHSIAVYIDHNLGGLVKDVFVAGPLADLRGELRSHAGNHVGLGFRELDLSEARARVEAALYMLDHTYDPPIDDDVRSLRALVEARLRLLPTGFELPDPYVELSSDERDRLLGGFLASPEGKRWRGDEDAEDAVSTAIDFGADYNHGGPLRWSPVVVEIFMTGWLPRKVAREPAFFTRVAEVLPDWVRYAGRLREVPTEPLREAIDAVGEFRQEMLESVADPEAWGPAKTFAVAAQTAGVDLADVDAMNAFIDRYNAELAS
;
A
#
# COMPACT_ATOMS: atom_id res chain seq x y z
N MET A 1 -39.85 48.02 32.61
CA MET A 1 -39.05 47.07 33.44
C MET A 1 -37.61 47.55 33.48
N SER A 2 -37.01 47.66 34.67
CA SER A 2 -35.69 48.28 34.90
C SER A 2 -34.54 47.53 34.21
N GLU A 3 -33.66 48.28 33.53
CA GLU A 3 -32.44 47.84 32.86
C GLU A 3 -31.54 46.93 33.73
N LYS A 4 -31.63 47.08 35.06
CA LYS A 4 -30.96 46.24 36.06
C LYS A 4 -31.44 44.78 36.05
N ARG A 5 -32.74 44.54 35.81
CA ARG A 5 -33.31 43.18 35.72
C ARG A 5 -32.89 42.45 34.43
N ARG A 6 -32.80 43.19 33.31
CA ARG A 6 -32.35 42.65 32.01
C ARG A 6 -30.88 42.21 32.06
N ARG A 7 -29.99 43.04 32.60
CA ARG A 7 -28.56 42.67 32.80
C ARG A 7 -28.38 41.47 33.75
N GLN A 8 -29.28 41.28 34.71
CA GLN A 8 -29.24 40.15 35.63
C GLN A 8 -29.75 38.84 34.99
N GLN A 9 -30.75 38.93 34.09
CA GLN A 9 -31.20 37.80 33.26
C GLN A 9 -30.13 37.36 32.25
N ASP A 10 -29.49 38.30 31.55
CA ASP A 10 -28.43 37.99 30.58
C ASP A 10 -27.22 37.29 31.24
N ARG A 11 -26.85 37.71 32.47
CA ARG A 11 -25.80 37.05 33.26
C ARG A 11 -26.19 35.65 33.73
N ARG A 12 -27.47 35.39 33.99
CA ARG A 12 -27.98 34.05 34.36
C ARG A 12 -28.03 33.12 33.16
N ALA A 13 -28.45 33.62 31.99
CA ALA A 13 -28.44 32.87 30.74
C ALA A 13 -27.02 32.45 30.35
N LYS A 14 -26.06 33.38 30.36
CA LYS A 14 -24.64 33.05 30.10
C LYS A 14 -24.05 32.04 31.07
N ARG A 15 -24.41 32.10 32.36
CA ARG A 15 -23.97 31.11 33.36
C ARG A 15 -24.62 29.73 33.16
N HIS A 16 -25.85 29.70 32.68
CA HIS A 16 -26.56 28.46 32.39
C HIS A 16 -26.00 27.77 31.15
N ASP A 17 -25.69 28.53 30.09
CA ASP A 17 -25.07 28.00 28.88
C ASP A 17 -23.64 27.53 29.13
N ALA A 18 -22.85 28.27 29.90
CA ALA A 18 -21.52 27.83 30.31
C ALA A 18 -21.56 26.53 31.15
N ARG A 19 -22.57 26.36 32.02
CA ARG A 19 -22.78 25.12 32.79
C ARG A 19 -23.20 23.95 31.90
N ARG A 20 -24.03 24.19 30.89
CA ARG A 20 -24.43 23.16 29.91
C ARG A 20 -23.26 22.70 29.04
N HIS A 21 -22.42 23.63 28.58
CA HIS A 21 -21.20 23.29 27.84
C HIS A 21 -20.20 22.53 28.72
N ALA A 22 -20.00 22.96 29.98
CA ALA A 22 -19.15 22.24 30.92
C ALA A 22 -19.69 20.84 31.29
N SER A 23 -21.01 20.66 31.39
CA SER A 23 -21.61 19.34 31.62
C SER A 23 -21.53 18.43 30.40
N SER A 24 -21.63 18.98 29.19
CA SER A 24 -21.48 18.23 27.94
C SER A 24 -20.04 17.76 27.75
N ALA A 25 -19.06 18.66 27.96
CA ALA A 25 -17.64 18.32 27.91
C ALA A 25 -17.27 17.27 28.97
N GLY A 26 -17.77 17.43 30.20
CA GLY A 26 -17.54 16.45 31.28
C GLY A 26 -18.23 15.10 31.08
N PHE A 27 -19.27 15.03 30.23
CA PHE A 27 -19.91 13.78 29.84
C PHE A 27 -19.07 13.05 28.78
N GLN A 28 -18.62 13.76 27.74
CA GLN A 28 -17.73 13.23 26.70
C GLN A 28 -16.40 12.72 27.26
N ASP A 29 -15.80 13.44 28.22
CA ASP A 29 -14.57 13.00 28.92
C ASP A 29 -14.77 11.68 29.69
N ARG A 30 -15.95 11.46 30.27
CA ARG A 30 -16.26 10.22 31.00
C ARG A 30 -16.48 9.04 30.08
N GLU A 31 -17.18 9.23 28.96
CA GLU A 31 -17.36 8.18 27.96
C GLU A 31 -16.03 7.75 27.35
N LEU A 32 -15.18 8.71 27.00
CA LEU A 32 -13.83 8.44 26.52
C LEU A 32 -13.01 7.68 27.57
N ALA A 33 -13.05 8.09 28.85
CA ALA A 33 -12.35 7.39 29.92
C ALA A 33 -12.82 5.93 30.10
N GLN A 34 -14.13 5.68 30.03
CA GLN A 34 -14.69 4.32 30.10
C GLN A 34 -14.30 3.48 28.88
N LEU A 35 -14.31 4.06 27.69
CA LEU A 35 -13.82 3.42 26.47
C LEU A 35 -12.35 3.02 26.63
N MET A 36 -11.49 3.94 27.09
CA MET A 36 -10.07 3.67 27.31
C MET A 36 -9.86 2.57 28.33
N ASP A 37 -10.60 2.58 29.44
CA ASP A 37 -10.47 1.55 30.48
C ASP A 37 -10.87 0.16 29.98
N ARG A 38 -11.87 0.05 29.09
CA ARG A 38 -12.24 -1.20 28.42
C ARG A 38 -11.14 -1.67 27.46
N MET A 39 -10.63 -0.77 26.61
CA MET A 39 -9.57 -1.10 25.67
C MET A 39 -8.30 -1.56 26.39
N VAL A 40 -7.85 -0.81 27.41
CA VAL A 40 -6.72 -1.20 28.24
C VAL A 40 -6.96 -2.55 28.91
N ALA A 41 -8.18 -2.86 29.35
CA ALA A 41 -8.46 -4.17 29.95
C ALA A 41 -8.30 -5.34 28.97
N VAL A 42 -8.55 -5.14 27.67
CA VAL A 42 -8.29 -6.14 26.62
C VAL A 42 -6.79 -6.29 26.41
N VAL A 43 -6.10 -5.18 26.11
CA VAL A 43 -4.65 -5.15 25.85
C VAL A 43 -3.82 -5.79 26.97
N LEU A 44 -4.20 -5.54 28.22
CA LEU A 44 -3.48 -6.10 29.37
C LEU A 44 -3.69 -7.60 29.56
N ARG A 45 -4.68 -8.24 28.92
CA ARG A 45 -4.79 -9.71 28.96
C ARG A 45 -3.66 -10.33 28.17
N ASP A 46 -3.38 -9.80 26.99
CA ASP A 46 -2.56 -10.43 25.96
C ASP A 46 -1.05 -10.23 26.18
N VAL A 47 -0.64 -9.08 26.75
CA VAL A 47 0.79 -8.77 27.06
C VAL A 47 1.47 -9.76 28.03
N GLY A 48 0.71 -10.68 28.63
CA GLY A 48 1.24 -11.73 29.50
C GLY A 48 2.08 -12.78 28.77
N GLU A 49 1.90 -12.93 27.47
CA GLU A 49 2.46 -14.03 26.65
C GLU A 49 3.77 -13.67 25.95
N VAL A 50 4.19 -12.41 26.05
CA VAL A 50 5.41 -11.86 25.40
C VAL A 50 6.67 -12.24 26.18
N ASN A 51 7.60 -12.94 25.50
CA ASN A 51 8.76 -13.58 26.10
C ASN A 51 10.08 -12.82 25.88
N ASP A 52 10.22 -12.18 24.71
CA ASP A 52 11.43 -11.44 24.34
C ASP A 52 11.14 -10.02 23.81
N ALA A 53 12.21 -9.29 23.49
CA ALA A 53 12.12 -7.90 23.04
C ALA A 53 11.53 -7.76 21.63
N LEU A 54 11.81 -8.69 20.72
CA LEU A 54 11.27 -8.65 19.36
C LEU A 54 9.78 -8.96 19.38
N GLU A 55 9.34 -9.99 20.10
CA GLU A 55 7.93 -10.29 20.33
C GLU A 55 7.20 -9.08 20.95
N ALA A 56 7.83 -8.39 21.90
CA ALA A 56 7.26 -7.20 22.51
C ALA A 56 7.07 -6.06 21.51
N GLU A 57 8.05 -5.86 20.63
CA GLU A 57 8.01 -4.84 19.59
C GLU A 57 6.96 -5.17 18.51
N CYS A 58 6.90 -6.41 18.02
CA CYS A 58 5.87 -6.88 17.07
C CYS A 58 4.45 -6.74 17.66
N TRP A 59 4.25 -7.22 18.90
CA TRP A 59 2.97 -7.09 19.60
C TRP A 59 2.55 -5.62 19.77
N ALA A 60 3.49 -4.73 20.10
CA ALA A 60 3.19 -3.31 20.23
C ALA A 60 2.93 -2.63 18.88
N ALA A 61 3.53 -3.11 17.79
CA ALA A 61 3.26 -2.62 16.44
C ALA A 61 1.83 -2.99 16.00
N ASP A 62 1.42 -4.24 16.23
CA ASP A 62 0.06 -4.70 15.95
C ASP A 62 -0.96 -3.91 16.79
N LEU A 63 -0.65 -3.64 18.06
CA LEU A 63 -1.49 -2.80 18.89
C LEU A 63 -1.67 -1.37 18.31
N VAL A 64 -0.64 -0.81 17.68
CA VAL A 64 -0.72 0.49 17.01
C VAL A 64 -1.60 0.41 15.75
N SER A 65 -1.52 -0.68 14.97
CA SER A 65 -2.30 -0.86 13.73
C SER A 65 -3.81 -0.81 13.99
N MET A 66 -4.27 -1.44 15.07
CA MET A 66 -5.68 -1.46 15.50
C MET A 66 -6.28 -0.06 15.73
N TRP A 67 -5.44 0.97 15.88
CA TRP A 67 -5.86 2.34 16.14
C TRP A 67 -5.83 3.21 14.89
N SER A 68 -4.94 2.92 13.94
CA SER A 68 -4.90 3.58 12.63
C SER A 68 -6.09 3.18 11.75
N GLU A 69 -6.65 1.98 11.90
CA GLU A 69 -7.88 1.58 11.17
C GLU A 69 -9.12 2.41 11.52
N ARG A 70 -9.09 3.16 12.62
CA ARG A 70 -10.20 4.04 13.03
C ARG A 70 -10.14 5.43 12.39
N ASP A 71 -9.22 5.64 11.44
CA ASP A 71 -8.97 6.90 10.71
C ASP A 71 -10.11 7.36 9.79
N ALA A 72 -11.23 6.62 9.75
CA ALA A 72 -12.51 7.17 9.30
C ALA A 72 -13.01 8.35 10.16
N THR A 73 -12.30 8.72 11.24
CA THR A 73 -12.63 9.83 12.14
C THR A 73 -11.58 10.96 12.22
N GLY A 74 -10.72 11.14 11.21
CA GLY A 74 -9.85 12.32 11.04
C GLY A 74 -8.73 12.50 12.07
N ASP A 75 -7.67 13.21 11.67
CA ASP A 75 -6.41 13.39 12.43
C ASP A 75 -6.59 13.91 13.88
N ASP A 76 -7.63 14.70 14.13
CA ASP A 76 -7.94 15.25 15.46
C ASP A 76 -8.34 14.17 16.48
N ALA A 77 -8.94 13.06 16.04
CA ALA A 77 -9.37 11.98 16.92
C ALA A 77 -8.19 11.19 17.52
N ILE A 78 -7.14 10.93 16.73
CA ILE A 78 -5.92 10.25 17.17
C ILE A 78 -5.19 11.09 18.23
N GLU A 79 -5.09 12.40 18.01
CA GLU A 79 -4.41 13.33 18.94
C GLU A 79 -5.06 13.38 20.32
N VAL A 80 -6.38 13.17 20.40
CA VAL A 80 -7.11 13.05 21.67
C VAL A 80 -7.00 11.64 22.25
N PHE A 81 -7.06 10.62 21.41
CA PHE A 81 -7.10 9.21 21.79
C PHE A 81 -5.78 8.74 22.43
N LEU A 82 -4.65 8.88 21.73
CA LEU A 82 -3.34 8.37 22.19
C LEU A 82 -2.95 8.85 23.60
N PRO A 83 -3.04 10.15 23.94
CA PRO A 83 -2.73 10.58 25.30
C PRO A 83 -3.75 10.07 26.34
N ALA A 84 -5.01 9.89 25.97
CA ALA A 84 -6.01 9.30 26.88
C ALA A 84 -5.69 7.82 27.16
N PHE A 85 -5.27 7.08 26.15
CA PHE A 85 -4.86 5.68 26.25
C PHE A 85 -3.62 5.50 27.14
N VAL A 86 -2.54 6.26 26.90
CA VAL A 86 -1.32 6.23 27.73
C VAL A 86 -1.64 6.57 29.19
N ARG A 87 -2.48 7.58 29.44
CA ARG A 87 -2.93 7.90 30.81
C ARG A 87 -3.73 6.75 31.43
N ALA A 88 -4.57 6.07 30.67
CA ALA A 88 -5.35 4.94 31.15
C ALA A 88 -4.45 3.76 31.55
N LEU A 89 -3.43 3.44 30.74
CA LEU A 89 -2.39 2.46 31.10
C LEU A 89 -1.67 2.85 32.38
N GLU A 90 -1.17 4.09 32.48
CA GLU A 90 -0.46 4.56 33.67
C GLU A 90 -1.31 4.48 34.94
N ARG A 91 -2.62 4.78 34.85
CA ARG A 91 -3.55 4.64 35.99
C ARG A 91 -3.70 3.21 36.49
N LYS A 92 -3.53 2.19 35.63
CA LYS A 92 -3.60 0.79 36.07
C LYS A 92 -2.46 0.42 37.01
N ALA A 93 -1.33 1.13 36.93
CA ALA A 93 -0.18 0.99 37.82
C ALA A 93 0.21 -0.48 38.06
N SER A 94 0.26 -1.27 36.99
CA SER A 94 0.53 -2.71 37.02
C SER A 94 1.76 -3.06 36.18
N LEU A 95 2.36 -4.23 36.44
CA LEU A 95 3.48 -4.74 35.64
C LEU A 95 3.12 -4.87 34.15
N LYS A 96 1.90 -5.33 33.86
CA LYS A 96 1.39 -5.44 32.49
C LYS A 96 1.30 -4.08 31.81
N ALA A 97 0.87 -3.03 32.53
CA ALA A 97 0.84 -1.67 31.98
C ALA A 97 2.24 -1.11 31.75
N LEU A 98 3.19 -1.37 32.64
CA LEU A 98 4.59 -1.00 32.43
C LEU A 98 5.17 -1.69 31.18
N LYS A 99 4.96 -3.01 31.03
CA LYS A 99 5.34 -3.76 29.83
C LYS A 99 4.80 -3.12 28.55
N THR A 100 3.49 -2.86 28.49
CA THR A 100 2.87 -2.22 27.33
C THR A 100 3.48 -0.85 27.02
N LEU A 101 3.67 0.00 28.04
CA LEU A 101 4.24 1.33 27.84
C LEU A 101 5.72 1.28 27.40
N ARG A 102 6.50 0.29 27.86
CA ARG A 102 7.88 0.07 27.41
C ARG A 102 7.92 -0.35 25.94
N ALA A 103 7.09 -1.30 25.53
CA ALA A 103 7.04 -1.74 24.13
C ALA A 103 6.57 -0.61 23.19
N LEU A 104 5.50 0.12 23.55
CA LEU A 104 5.03 1.28 22.79
C LEU A 104 6.07 2.42 22.69
N SER A 105 7.01 2.49 23.65
CA SER A 105 8.03 3.54 23.67
C SER A 105 9.09 3.41 22.58
N VAL A 106 9.23 2.23 21.96
CA VAL A 106 10.22 1.97 20.91
C VAL A 106 9.62 1.90 19.51
N VAL A 107 8.43 1.31 19.35
CA VAL A 107 7.78 1.19 18.03
C VAL A 107 6.88 2.37 17.67
N GLY A 108 6.28 3.03 18.67
CA GLY A 108 5.36 4.13 18.41
C GLY A 108 6.01 5.29 17.65
N ASN A 109 5.20 6.08 16.95
CA ASN A 109 5.66 7.34 16.36
C ASN A 109 6.24 8.27 17.44
N GLN A 110 6.98 9.31 17.03
CA GLN A 110 7.74 10.17 17.95
C GLN A 110 6.90 10.70 19.14
N ARG A 111 5.62 11.03 18.92
CA ARG A 111 4.72 11.55 19.96
C ARG A 111 4.30 10.45 20.94
N LEU A 112 3.85 9.30 20.42
CA LEU A 112 3.45 8.14 21.23
C LEU A 112 4.64 7.60 22.02
N ALA A 113 5.77 7.37 21.34
CA ALA A 113 7.00 6.84 21.93
C ALA A 113 7.44 7.65 23.16
N LYS A 114 7.53 8.97 23.01
CA LYS A 114 7.91 9.89 24.10
C LYS A 114 6.93 9.85 25.27
N ARG A 115 5.62 9.85 24.99
CA ARG A 115 4.58 9.79 26.03
C ARG A 115 4.62 8.46 26.78
N ALA A 116 4.74 7.36 26.06
CA ALA A 116 4.81 6.02 26.61
C ALA A 116 6.07 5.83 27.48
N ALA A 117 7.24 6.28 27.00
CA ALA A 117 8.50 6.28 27.77
C ALA A 117 8.34 7.02 29.10
N THR A 118 7.82 8.26 29.06
CA THR A 118 7.67 9.08 30.26
C THR A 118 6.70 8.45 31.27
N ALA A 119 5.62 7.81 30.78
CA ALA A 119 4.67 7.11 31.65
C ALA A 119 5.27 5.83 32.25
N ALA A 120 6.02 5.06 31.45
CA ALA A 120 6.75 3.89 31.91
C ALA A 120 7.76 4.26 33.01
N ASP A 121 8.53 5.33 32.83
CA ASP A 121 9.50 5.79 33.83
C ASP A 121 8.84 6.17 35.16
N ARG A 122 7.66 6.81 35.11
CA ARG A 122 6.89 7.10 36.33
C ARG A 122 6.38 5.84 37.02
N LEU A 123 6.02 4.81 36.27
CA LEU A 123 5.62 3.51 36.82
C LEU A 123 6.80 2.77 37.44
N ALA A 124 7.95 2.75 36.78
CA ALA A 124 9.19 2.16 37.30
C ALA A 124 9.66 2.89 38.58
N ALA A 125 9.59 4.23 38.62
CA ALA A 125 9.93 5.03 39.79
C ALA A 125 9.02 4.75 41.02
N ARG A 126 7.85 4.14 40.82
CA ARG A 126 6.96 3.68 41.91
C ARG A 126 7.32 2.29 42.43
N GLY A 127 8.39 1.68 41.93
CA GLY A 127 8.90 0.38 42.38
C GLY A 127 8.33 -0.82 41.61
N LEU A 128 7.67 -0.62 40.47
CA LEU A 128 7.32 -1.74 39.58
C LEU A 128 8.59 -2.29 38.92
N PRO A 129 8.78 -3.63 38.89
CA PRO A 129 9.96 -4.23 38.28
C PRO A 129 9.94 -4.07 36.75
N GLU A 130 11.10 -3.80 36.16
CA GLU A 130 11.24 -3.78 34.69
C GLU A 130 11.04 -5.20 34.11
N PRO A 131 10.50 -5.31 32.88
CA PRO A 131 10.45 -6.61 32.21
C PRO A 131 11.85 -7.14 31.90
N SER A 132 11.99 -8.46 31.86
CA SER A 132 13.25 -9.15 31.54
C SER A 132 13.84 -8.73 30.20
N TRP A 133 12.99 -8.50 29.21
CA TRP A 133 13.35 -8.02 27.87
C TRP A 133 13.52 -6.49 27.77
N GLY A 134 13.19 -5.74 28.83
CA GLY A 134 13.25 -4.28 28.84
C GLY A 134 14.60 -3.69 28.42
N PRO A 135 15.75 -4.22 28.88
CA PRO A 135 17.07 -3.74 28.47
C PRO A 135 17.40 -3.90 26.99
N GLN A 136 16.75 -4.84 26.30
CA GLN A 136 17.01 -5.20 24.89
C GLN A 136 16.12 -4.41 23.91
N LEU A 137 15.02 -3.80 24.37
CA LEU A 137 14.12 -3.01 23.52
C LEU A 137 14.86 -1.88 22.81
N GLY A 138 14.61 -1.75 21.51
CA GLY A 138 15.18 -0.70 20.67
C GLY A 138 16.71 -0.71 20.63
N ARG A 139 17.35 -1.85 20.91
CA ARG A 139 18.82 -2.04 20.84
C ARG A 139 19.29 -2.71 19.55
N TYR A 140 18.36 -3.07 18.69
CA TYR A 140 18.63 -3.61 17.38
C TYR A 140 19.21 -2.53 16.48
N GLU A 141 20.35 -2.80 15.87
CA GLU A 141 21.01 -1.93 14.91
C GLU A 141 21.00 -2.59 13.52
N PRO A 142 20.83 -1.83 12.43
CA PRO A 142 20.87 -2.39 11.08
C PRO A 142 22.29 -2.89 10.76
N VAL A 143 22.37 -4.09 10.18
CA VAL A 143 23.64 -4.75 9.86
C VAL A 143 23.89 -4.80 8.36
N THR A 144 22.91 -5.29 7.60
CA THR A 144 23.00 -5.48 6.16
C THR A 144 21.60 -5.46 5.53
N ALA A 145 21.54 -5.26 4.21
CA ALA A 145 20.33 -5.39 3.44
C ALA A 145 20.58 -6.11 2.11
N GLU A 146 19.59 -6.87 1.64
CA GLU A 146 19.61 -7.54 0.34
C GLU A 146 18.29 -7.30 -0.40
N LEU A 147 18.38 -7.19 -1.72
CA LEU A 147 17.25 -7.20 -2.63
C LEU A 147 17.13 -8.59 -3.24
N MET A 148 15.99 -9.23 -3.05
CA MET A 148 15.58 -10.37 -3.85
C MET A 148 14.66 -9.88 -4.97
N TYR A 149 14.90 -10.35 -6.19
CA TYR A 149 14.13 -9.95 -7.36
C TYR A 149 13.89 -11.14 -8.28
N GLU A 150 12.77 -11.11 -8.98
CA GLU A 150 12.47 -12.08 -10.03
C GLU A 150 13.24 -11.70 -11.31
N THR A 151 13.89 -12.66 -11.95
CA THR A 151 14.75 -12.39 -13.11
C THR A 151 14.01 -12.40 -14.44
N ALA A 152 12.82 -13.01 -14.51
CA ALA A 152 12.11 -13.17 -15.78
C ALA A 152 11.25 -11.94 -16.10
N PHE A 153 10.37 -11.53 -15.18
CA PHE A 153 9.45 -10.44 -15.45
C PHE A 153 9.66 -9.18 -14.62
N ASP A 154 10.20 -9.30 -13.41
CA ASP A 154 10.30 -8.19 -12.45
C ASP A 154 8.91 -7.76 -11.95
N ASP A 155 8.06 -8.74 -11.62
CA ASP A 155 6.70 -8.51 -11.10
C ASP A 155 6.69 -8.00 -9.65
N GLY A 156 7.78 -8.26 -8.92
CA GLY A 156 7.97 -7.74 -7.59
C GLY A 156 9.37 -8.03 -7.06
N VAL A 157 9.68 -7.35 -5.96
CA VAL A 157 10.96 -7.48 -5.27
C VAL A 157 10.74 -7.56 -3.77
N THR A 158 11.64 -8.21 -3.06
CA THR A 158 11.65 -8.21 -1.59
C THR A 158 12.90 -7.51 -1.09
N VAL A 159 12.72 -6.47 -0.28
CA VAL A 159 13.80 -5.82 0.46
C VAL A 159 13.94 -6.52 1.80
N PHE A 160 15.08 -7.15 2.03
CA PHE A 160 15.46 -7.71 3.32
C PHE A 160 16.41 -6.76 4.05
N ILE A 161 16.15 -6.51 5.33
CA ILE A 161 17.03 -5.71 6.19
C ILE A 161 17.26 -6.48 7.48
N GLU A 162 18.50 -6.86 7.75
CA GLU A 162 18.88 -7.58 8.98
C GLU A 162 19.24 -6.60 10.10
N PHE A 163 18.73 -6.88 11.30
CA PHE A 163 19.02 -6.16 12.52
C PHE A 163 19.57 -7.09 13.59
N ALA A 164 20.64 -6.66 14.27
CA ALA A 164 21.27 -7.43 15.33
C ALA A 164 21.39 -6.61 16.62
N ALA A 165 21.43 -7.31 17.75
CA ALA A 165 21.71 -6.75 19.06
C ALA A 165 22.67 -7.67 19.82
N ALA A 166 23.54 -7.11 20.67
CA ALA A 166 24.59 -7.88 21.34
C ALA A 166 24.09 -9.00 22.29
N ALA A 167 22.83 -8.91 22.75
CA ALA A 167 22.25 -9.82 23.73
C ALA A 167 20.89 -10.39 23.28
N ALA A 168 20.64 -10.46 21.97
CA ALA A 168 19.46 -11.06 21.37
C ALA A 168 19.80 -11.67 20.00
N GLU A 169 19.01 -12.61 19.52
CA GLU A 169 19.15 -13.16 18.17
C GLU A 169 18.86 -12.07 17.13
N SER A 170 19.58 -12.10 16.00
CA SER A 170 19.29 -11.20 14.88
C SER A 170 18.01 -11.63 14.17
N HIS A 171 17.34 -10.65 13.57
CA HIS A 171 16.14 -10.87 12.78
C HIS A 171 16.22 -10.02 11.51
N SER A 172 15.48 -10.44 10.50
CA SER A 172 15.32 -9.69 9.27
C SER A 172 13.89 -9.20 9.14
N ILE A 173 13.72 -7.98 8.64
CA ILE A 173 12.43 -7.54 8.09
C ILE A 173 12.48 -7.75 6.60
N ALA A 174 11.48 -8.43 6.07
CA ALA A 174 11.24 -8.60 4.66
C ALA A 174 10.05 -7.72 4.26
N VAL A 175 10.23 -6.88 3.24
CA VAL A 175 9.16 -6.05 2.67
C VAL A 175 9.02 -6.42 1.21
N TYR A 176 7.90 -7.05 0.85
CA TYR A 176 7.57 -7.37 -0.54
C TYR A 176 6.90 -6.16 -1.19
N ILE A 177 7.47 -5.74 -2.31
CA ILE A 177 7.06 -4.61 -3.13
C ILE A 177 6.52 -5.17 -4.44
N ASP A 178 5.25 -4.89 -4.73
CA ASP A 178 4.56 -5.44 -5.89
C ASP A 178 4.53 -4.39 -7.01
N HIS A 179 5.22 -4.69 -8.12
CA HIS A 179 5.30 -3.80 -9.28
C HIS A 179 4.01 -3.81 -10.10
N ASN A 180 3.20 -4.87 -10.04
CA ASN A 180 1.89 -4.93 -10.68
C ASN A 180 0.85 -4.04 -9.97
N LEU A 181 1.13 -3.63 -8.73
CA LEU A 181 0.35 -2.66 -7.95
C LEU A 181 1.04 -1.29 -7.84
N GLY A 182 1.84 -0.92 -8.85
CA GLY A 182 2.49 0.40 -8.91
C GLY A 182 3.70 0.54 -7.98
N GLY A 183 4.24 -0.57 -7.46
CA GLY A 183 5.41 -0.57 -6.58
C GLY A 183 5.07 -0.28 -5.11
N LEU A 184 3.85 -0.62 -4.67
CA LEU A 184 3.47 -0.50 -3.26
C LEU A 184 3.91 -1.71 -2.43
N VAL A 185 3.95 -1.54 -1.10
CA VAL A 185 4.17 -2.66 -0.17
C VAL A 185 2.93 -3.55 -0.13
N LYS A 186 3.10 -4.82 -0.52
CA LYS A 186 2.03 -5.82 -0.57
C LYS A 186 2.03 -6.76 0.63
N ASP A 187 3.22 -7.09 1.13
CA ASP A 187 3.40 -8.00 2.27
C ASP A 187 4.65 -7.61 3.10
N VAL A 188 4.62 -7.91 4.40
CA VAL A 188 5.72 -7.68 5.35
C VAL A 188 5.80 -8.87 6.31
N PHE A 189 6.99 -9.41 6.52
CA PHE A 189 7.18 -10.43 7.55
C PHE A 189 8.51 -10.27 8.28
N VAL A 190 8.54 -10.78 9.51
CA VAL A 190 9.76 -10.88 10.33
C VAL A 190 10.29 -12.30 10.20
N ALA A 191 11.55 -12.41 9.79
CA ALA A 191 12.26 -13.67 9.65
C ALA A 191 13.49 -13.70 10.57
N GLY A 192 14.13 -14.86 10.65
CA GLY A 192 15.43 -15.01 11.32
C GLY A 192 16.57 -14.27 10.62
N PRO A 193 17.83 -14.62 10.95
CA PRO A 193 19.02 -14.06 10.30
C PRO A 193 18.99 -14.25 8.78
N LEU A 194 19.47 -13.27 8.03
CA LEU A 194 19.37 -13.28 6.57
C LEU A 194 20.16 -14.43 5.94
N ALA A 195 21.27 -14.82 6.57
CA ALA A 195 22.08 -15.96 6.15
C ALA A 195 21.30 -17.27 6.13
N ASP A 196 20.44 -17.49 7.13
CA ASP A 196 19.62 -18.70 7.23
C ASP A 196 18.51 -18.68 6.19
N LEU A 197 17.82 -17.54 6.05
CA LEU A 197 16.80 -17.34 5.02
C LEU A 197 17.35 -17.58 3.61
N ARG A 198 18.55 -17.08 3.33
CA ARG A 198 19.25 -17.31 2.05
C ARG A 198 19.58 -18.79 1.84
N GLY A 199 19.96 -19.51 2.89
CA GLY A 199 20.15 -20.96 2.84
C GLY A 199 18.86 -21.69 2.50
N GLU A 200 17.76 -21.33 3.18
CA GLU A 200 16.43 -21.89 2.94
C GLU A 200 15.95 -21.62 1.52
N LEU A 201 15.97 -20.37 1.05
CA LEU A 201 15.53 -20.02 -0.30
C LEU A 201 16.34 -20.74 -1.38
N ARG A 202 17.66 -20.88 -1.19
CA ARG A 202 18.53 -21.62 -2.12
C ARG A 202 18.30 -23.12 -2.11
N SER A 203 18.03 -23.71 -0.96
CA SER A 203 17.72 -25.14 -0.87
C SER A 203 16.37 -25.49 -1.50
N HIS A 204 15.42 -24.55 -1.52
CA HIS A 204 14.15 -24.67 -2.24
C HIS A 204 14.24 -24.21 -3.70
N ALA A 205 15.38 -23.65 -4.14
CA ALA A 205 15.57 -23.10 -5.48
C ALA A 205 15.55 -24.14 -6.61
N GLY A 206 15.62 -25.44 -6.31
CA GLY A 206 15.31 -26.49 -7.28
C GLY A 206 13.90 -26.36 -7.90
N ASN A 207 12.99 -25.63 -7.23
CA ASN A 207 11.65 -25.30 -7.68
C ASN A 207 11.46 -23.79 -8.02
N HIS A 208 12.47 -22.94 -7.80
CA HIS A 208 12.37 -21.47 -7.99
C HIS A 208 13.44 -21.00 -8.99
N VAL A 209 13.35 -21.50 -10.22
CA VAL A 209 14.13 -20.96 -11.34
C VAL A 209 13.74 -19.50 -11.52
N GLY A 210 14.72 -18.58 -11.45
CA GLY A 210 14.50 -17.18 -11.77
C GLY A 210 14.44 -16.20 -10.60
N LEU A 211 15.07 -16.51 -9.45
CA LEU A 211 15.29 -15.54 -8.37
C LEU A 211 16.75 -15.08 -8.33
N GLY A 212 16.94 -13.77 -8.30
CA GLY A 212 18.23 -13.09 -8.13
C GLY A 212 18.33 -12.44 -6.74
N PHE A 213 19.58 -12.29 -6.27
CA PHE A 213 19.89 -11.60 -5.01
C PHE A 213 20.99 -10.58 -5.25
N ARG A 214 20.84 -9.39 -4.67
CA ARG A 214 21.83 -8.32 -4.72
C ARG A 214 21.93 -7.63 -3.36
N GLU A 215 23.14 -7.38 -2.90
CA GLU A 215 23.37 -6.58 -1.70
C GLU A 215 22.90 -5.12 -1.93
N LEU A 216 22.30 -4.53 -0.90
CA LEU A 216 21.82 -3.16 -0.88
C LEU A 216 22.63 -2.33 0.11
N ASP A 217 22.96 -1.09 -0.28
CA ASP A 217 23.29 -0.08 0.72
C ASP A 217 22.08 0.12 1.64
N LEU A 218 22.33 0.28 2.94
CA LEU A 218 21.25 0.51 3.92
C LEU A 218 20.41 1.75 3.56
N SER A 219 21.01 2.79 2.99
CA SER A 219 20.27 3.95 2.49
C SER A 219 19.40 3.64 1.27
N GLU A 220 19.86 2.75 0.37
CA GLU A 220 19.05 2.29 -0.77
C GLU A 220 17.84 1.47 -0.27
N ALA A 221 18.07 0.54 0.66
CA ALA A 221 17.01 -0.27 1.25
C ALA A 221 15.93 0.61 1.91
N ARG A 222 16.37 1.62 2.68
CA ARG A 222 15.46 2.62 3.26
C ARG A 222 14.65 3.34 2.18
N ALA A 223 15.31 3.87 1.16
CA ALA A 223 14.64 4.64 0.10
C ALA A 223 13.59 3.80 -0.65
N ARG A 224 13.90 2.53 -0.95
CA ARG A 224 12.95 1.59 -1.60
C ARG A 224 11.71 1.37 -0.76
N VAL A 225 11.87 1.07 0.53
CA VAL A 225 10.74 0.83 1.43
C VAL A 225 9.94 2.12 1.64
N GLU A 226 10.58 3.28 1.82
CA GLU A 226 9.88 4.57 1.96
C GLU A 226 9.06 4.91 0.70
N ALA A 227 9.60 4.68 -0.50
CA ALA A 227 8.87 4.88 -1.76
C ALA A 227 7.66 3.94 -1.89
N ALA A 228 7.82 2.68 -1.52
CA ALA A 228 6.72 1.70 -1.58
C ALA A 228 5.63 1.98 -0.53
N LEU A 229 6.00 2.44 0.67
CA LEU A 229 5.03 2.88 1.68
C LEU A 229 4.32 4.16 1.24
N TYR A 230 5.01 5.08 0.57
CA TYR A 230 4.38 6.26 -0.03
C TYR A 230 3.31 5.86 -1.05
N MET A 231 3.63 4.94 -1.96
CA MET A 231 2.66 4.42 -2.92
C MET A 231 1.47 3.74 -2.24
N LEU A 232 1.72 2.96 -1.19
CA LEU A 232 0.68 2.34 -0.39
C LEU A 232 -0.28 3.39 0.20
N ASP A 233 0.28 4.42 0.84
CA ASP A 233 -0.50 5.47 1.53
C ASP A 233 -1.31 6.35 0.56
N HIS A 234 -0.96 6.35 -0.73
CA HIS A 234 -1.65 7.09 -1.80
C HIS A 234 -2.52 6.20 -2.70
N THR A 235 -2.62 4.91 -2.41
CA THR A 235 -3.49 3.98 -3.13
C THR A 235 -4.81 3.83 -2.37
N TYR A 236 -5.92 4.02 -3.06
CA TYR A 236 -7.24 3.80 -2.48
C TYR A 236 -7.54 2.31 -2.35
N ASP A 237 -7.90 1.86 -1.15
CA ASP A 237 -8.24 0.46 -0.82
C ASP A 237 -7.25 -0.57 -1.39
N PRO A 238 -5.96 -0.48 -1.02
CA PRO A 238 -4.92 -1.31 -1.60
C PRO A 238 -5.07 -2.76 -1.13
N PRO A 239 -4.95 -3.76 -2.02
CA PRO A 239 -5.09 -5.16 -1.67
C PRO A 239 -3.82 -5.65 -0.99
N ILE A 240 -3.61 -5.34 0.29
CA ILE A 240 -2.45 -5.74 1.09
C ILE A 240 -2.76 -6.90 2.04
N ASP A 241 -1.72 -7.60 2.47
CA ASP A 241 -1.84 -8.63 3.52
C ASP A 241 -1.93 -7.96 4.90
N ASP A 242 -2.57 -8.64 5.86
CA ASP A 242 -2.84 -8.08 7.20
C ASP A 242 -1.54 -7.68 7.93
N ASP A 243 -0.47 -8.45 7.71
CA ASP A 243 0.84 -8.21 8.35
C ASP A 243 1.46 -6.86 7.96
N VAL A 244 1.14 -6.31 6.78
CA VAL A 244 1.57 -4.95 6.39
C VAL A 244 1.05 -3.93 7.38
N ARG A 245 -0.22 -4.05 7.80
CA ARG A 245 -0.82 -3.13 8.78
C ARG A 245 -0.26 -3.40 10.16
N SER A 246 -0.27 -4.67 10.59
CA SER A 246 0.18 -5.08 11.93
C SER A 246 1.65 -4.77 12.20
N LEU A 247 2.53 -4.84 11.20
CA LEU A 247 3.96 -4.59 11.35
C LEU A 247 4.38 -3.17 10.92
N ARG A 248 3.46 -2.32 10.42
CA ARG A 248 3.78 -0.95 9.93
C ARG A 248 4.62 -0.15 10.92
N ALA A 249 4.21 -0.12 12.19
CA ALA A 249 4.93 0.65 13.21
C ALA A 249 6.33 0.08 13.50
N LEU A 250 6.51 -1.24 13.39
CA LEU A 250 7.83 -1.87 13.51
C LEU A 250 8.72 -1.49 12.33
N VAL A 251 8.21 -1.58 11.10
CA VAL A 251 8.93 -1.19 9.88
C VAL A 251 9.37 0.27 9.99
N GLU A 252 8.47 1.19 10.32
CA GLU A 252 8.81 2.62 10.50
C GLU A 252 9.82 2.85 11.63
N ALA A 253 9.74 2.08 12.72
CA ALA A 253 10.72 2.16 13.80
C ALA A 253 12.12 1.74 13.35
N ARG A 254 12.19 0.74 12.48
CA ARG A 254 13.43 0.23 11.92
C ARG A 254 13.97 1.17 10.85
N LEU A 255 13.15 1.68 9.93
CA LEU A 255 13.54 2.67 8.92
C LEU A 255 14.19 3.92 9.52
N ARG A 256 13.75 4.35 10.71
CA ARG A 256 14.36 5.48 11.45
C ARG A 256 15.84 5.26 11.80
N LEU A 257 16.31 4.01 11.84
CA LEU A 257 17.71 3.65 12.14
C LEU A 257 18.59 3.66 10.88
N LEU A 258 18.01 3.50 9.69
CA LEU A 258 18.79 3.44 8.45
C LEU A 258 19.22 4.84 7.99
N PRO A 259 20.37 4.98 7.31
CA PRO A 259 20.81 6.26 6.75
C PRO A 259 19.84 6.79 5.68
N THR A 260 19.67 8.11 5.60
CA THR A 260 18.91 8.78 4.54
C THR A 260 19.79 9.18 3.36
N GLY A 261 19.18 9.65 2.27
CA GLY A 261 19.87 10.38 1.21
C GLY A 261 20.23 9.58 -0.04
N PHE A 262 19.75 8.34 -0.15
CA PHE A 262 19.79 7.62 -1.41
C PHE A 262 18.65 8.11 -2.31
N GLU A 263 18.98 8.54 -3.52
CA GLU A 263 17.99 8.89 -4.55
C GLU A 263 17.75 7.67 -5.42
N LEU A 264 16.52 7.16 -5.41
CA LEU A 264 16.13 6.10 -6.33
C LEU A 264 16.11 6.64 -7.76
N PRO A 265 16.44 5.82 -8.77
CA PRO A 265 16.11 6.13 -10.15
C PRO A 265 14.62 6.43 -10.25
N ASP A 266 14.24 7.46 -11.02
CA ASP A 266 12.84 7.76 -11.28
C ASP A 266 12.20 6.54 -11.96
N PRO A 267 11.24 5.86 -11.31
CA PRO A 267 10.57 4.73 -11.92
C PRO A 267 9.64 5.17 -13.05
N TYR A 268 9.26 6.45 -13.11
CA TYR A 268 8.31 7.01 -14.07
C TYR A 268 9.01 7.93 -15.06
N VAL A 269 9.70 7.32 -16.03
CA VAL A 269 10.11 8.05 -17.23
C VAL A 269 8.91 8.05 -18.18
N GLU A 270 8.21 9.18 -18.28
CA GLU A 270 7.10 9.34 -19.22
C GLU A 270 7.60 9.13 -20.66
N LEU A 271 7.05 8.13 -21.35
CA LEU A 271 7.35 7.92 -22.77
C LEU A 271 6.61 8.96 -23.61
N SER A 272 7.38 9.74 -24.36
CA SER A 272 6.83 10.66 -25.37
C SER A 272 6.08 9.90 -26.48
N SER A 273 5.15 10.57 -27.15
CA SER A 273 4.42 9.99 -28.29
C SER A 273 5.36 9.44 -29.36
N ASP A 274 6.44 10.16 -29.66
CA ASP A 274 7.50 9.71 -30.58
C ASP A 274 8.17 8.40 -30.14
N GLU A 275 8.36 8.17 -28.85
CA GLU A 275 8.93 6.92 -28.34
C GLU A 275 7.96 5.76 -28.42
N ARG A 276 6.67 6.02 -28.14
CA ARG A 276 5.59 5.04 -28.31
C ARG A 276 5.46 4.62 -29.79
N ASP A 277 5.48 5.59 -30.71
CA ASP A 277 5.45 5.34 -32.16
C ASP A 277 6.67 4.55 -32.64
N ARG A 278 7.86 4.82 -32.08
CA ARG A 278 9.07 4.03 -32.38
C ARG A 278 8.95 2.59 -31.89
N LEU A 279 8.33 2.34 -30.74
CA LEU A 279 8.09 0.99 -30.23
C LEU A 279 7.12 0.23 -31.16
N LEU A 280 6.00 0.85 -31.54
CA LEU A 280 5.05 0.28 -32.49
C LEU A 280 5.71 -0.02 -33.83
N GLY A 281 6.43 0.95 -34.41
CA GLY A 281 7.16 0.78 -35.66
C GLY A 281 8.23 -0.31 -35.57
N GLY A 282 8.91 -0.42 -34.44
CA GLY A 282 9.88 -1.47 -34.13
C GLY A 282 9.25 -2.86 -34.12
N PHE A 283 8.07 -3.01 -33.52
CA PHE A 283 7.27 -4.24 -33.56
C PHE A 283 6.84 -4.59 -34.99
N LEU A 284 6.24 -3.64 -35.73
CA LEU A 284 5.76 -3.89 -37.09
C LEU A 284 6.89 -4.17 -38.10
N ALA A 285 8.13 -3.80 -37.79
CA ALA A 285 9.31 -4.15 -38.56
C ALA A 285 9.94 -5.50 -38.14
N SER A 286 9.53 -6.06 -37.01
CA SER A 286 10.13 -7.28 -36.45
C SER A 286 9.59 -8.56 -37.09
N PRO A 287 10.28 -9.71 -36.91
CA PRO A 287 9.75 -11.01 -37.33
C PRO A 287 8.40 -11.35 -36.71
N GLU A 288 8.16 -10.92 -35.47
CA GLU A 288 6.90 -11.12 -34.73
C GLU A 288 5.77 -10.25 -35.28
N GLY A 289 6.02 -8.97 -35.54
CA GLY A 289 4.97 -8.01 -35.89
C GLY A 289 4.73 -7.81 -37.38
N LYS A 290 5.65 -8.22 -38.28
CA LYS A 290 5.54 -7.95 -39.73
C LYS A 290 4.24 -8.41 -40.38
N ARG A 291 3.58 -9.43 -39.83
CA ARG A 291 2.31 -9.97 -40.36
C ARG A 291 1.11 -9.05 -40.10
N TRP A 292 1.24 -8.14 -39.14
CA TRP A 292 0.21 -7.20 -38.70
C TRP A 292 0.31 -5.84 -39.39
N ARG A 293 1.35 -5.62 -40.19
CA ARG A 293 1.53 -4.35 -40.91
C ARG A 293 0.38 -4.11 -41.87
N GLY A 294 -0.30 -2.98 -41.70
CA GLY A 294 -1.47 -2.56 -42.48
C GLY A 294 -2.79 -3.14 -41.98
N ASP A 295 -2.81 -3.87 -40.86
CA ASP A 295 -4.03 -4.24 -40.15
C ASP A 295 -4.31 -3.18 -39.08
N GLU A 296 -5.20 -2.23 -39.39
CA GLU A 296 -5.48 -1.06 -38.55
C GLU A 296 -5.88 -1.44 -37.12
N ASP A 297 -6.73 -2.46 -36.94
CA ASP A 297 -7.14 -2.91 -35.60
C ASP A 297 -5.98 -3.56 -34.82
N ALA A 298 -5.07 -4.26 -35.51
CA ALA A 298 -3.90 -4.88 -34.87
C ALA A 298 -2.87 -3.83 -34.44
N GLU A 299 -2.63 -2.81 -35.29
CA GLU A 299 -1.75 -1.69 -34.97
C GLU A 299 -2.29 -0.87 -33.79
N ASP A 300 -3.60 -0.57 -33.80
CA ASP A 300 -4.30 0.10 -32.68
C ASP A 300 -4.23 -0.71 -31.39
N ALA A 301 -4.41 -2.03 -31.46
CA ALA A 301 -4.34 -2.92 -30.30
C ALA A 301 -2.94 -2.92 -29.65
N VAL A 302 -1.88 -2.89 -30.47
CA VAL A 302 -0.50 -2.80 -29.97
C VAL A 302 -0.22 -1.42 -29.42
N SER A 303 -0.68 -0.35 -30.07
CA SER A 303 -0.59 1.02 -29.52
C SER A 303 -1.26 1.10 -28.15
N THR A 304 -2.45 0.52 -28.01
CA THR A 304 -3.19 0.45 -26.75
C THR A 304 -2.41 -0.31 -25.67
N ALA A 305 -1.73 -1.41 -26.03
CA ALA A 305 -0.88 -2.16 -25.12
C ALA A 305 0.37 -1.37 -24.69
N ILE A 306 0.95 -0.58 -25.60
CA ILE A 306 2.05 0.34 -25.30
C ILE A 306 1.60 1.43 -24.35
N ASP A 307 0.43 2.04 -24.58
CA ASP A 307 -0.12 3.09 -23.72
C ASP A 307 -0.42 2.56 -22.31
N PHE A 308 -1.08 1.41 -22.21
CA PHE A 308 -1.25 0.72 -20.93
C PHE A 308 0.10 0.51 -20.22
N GLY A 309 1.07 0.01 -20.97
CA GLY A 309 2.40 -0.29 -20.50
C GLY A 309 3.20 0.94 -20.05
N ALA A 310 3.04 2.08 -20.71
CA ALA A 310 3.73 3.33 -20.39
C ALA A 310 3.08 4.06 -19.21
N ASP A 311 1.74 4.02 -19.13
CA ASP A 311 1.00 4.88 -18.21
C ASP A 311 0.55 4.18 -16.93
N TYR A 312 0.42 2.84 -16.94
CA TYR A 312 -0.16 2.07 -15.83
C TYR A 312 0.72 0.93 -15.33
N ASN A 313 1.74 0.53 -16.08
CA ASN A 313 2.52 -0.66 -15.78
C ASN A 313 3.91 -0.28 -15.26
N HIS A 314 4.26 -0.69 -14.02
CA HIS A 314 5.48 -0.24 -13.34
C HIS A 314 6.77 -0.30 -14.19
N GLY A 315 7.47 -1.39 -14.47
CA GLY A 315 8.66 -1.41 -15.35
C GLY A 315 8.46 -1.06 -16.85
N GLY A 316 7.42 -0.31 -17.24
CA GLY A 316 7.20 0.23 -18.59
C GLY A 316 6.56 -0.75 -19.59
N PRO A 317 6.47 -0.36 -20.88
CA PRO A 317 5.63 -1.03 -21.86
C PRO A 317 6.13 -2.38 -22.36
N LEU A 318 7.37 -2.74 -22.02
CA LEU A 318 7.95 -4.02 -22.41
C LEU A 318 7.82 -5.10 -21.32
N ARG A 319 7.33 -4.78 -20.11
CA ARG A 319 7.14 -5.76 -19.04
C ARG A 319 5.81 -6.49 -19.17
N TRP A 320 5.86 -7.74 -19.62
CA TRP A 320 4.68 -8.60 -19.82
C TRP A 320 4.86 -9.98 -19.18
N SER A 321 4.38 -10.13 -17.94
CA SER A 321 4.22 -11.41 -17.26
C SER A 321 2.80 -11.98 -17.47
N PRO A 322 2.52 -13.23 -17.06
CA PRO A 322 1.15 -13.74 -17.01
C PRO A 322 0.19 -12.82 -16.23
N VAL A 323 0.64 -12.26 -15.11
CA VAL A 323 -0.15 -11.34 -14.28
C VAL A 323 -0.42 -10.02 -14.99
N VAL A 324 0.57 -9.45 -15.70
CA VAL A 324 0.35 -8.23 -16.49
C VAL A 324 -0.63 -8.48 -17.64
N VAL A 325 -0.58 -9.66 -18.27
CA VAL A 325 -1.54 -10.06 -19.31
C VAL A 325 -2.96 -10.11 -18.72
N GLU A 326 -3.14 -10.74 -17.57
CA GLU A 326 -4.42 -10.77 -16.85
C GLU A 326 -4.93 -9.35 -16.56
N ILE A 327 -4.12 -8.54 -15.87
CA ILE A 327 -4.48 -7.15 -15.51
C ILE A 327 -4.88 -6.35 -16.74
N PHE A 328 -4.15 -6.48 -17.85
CA PHE A 328 -4.47 -5.78 -19.08
C PHE A 328 -5.80 -6.27 -19.68
N MET A 329 -5.96 -7.59 -19.82
CA MET A 329 -7.06 -8.20 -20.56
C MET A 329 -8.39 -8.18 -19.81
N THR A 330 -8.40 -8.49 -18.51
CA THR A 330 -9.62 -8.66 -17.71
C THR A 330 -9.90 -7.44 -16.82
N GLY A 331 -8.87 -6.66 -16.50
CA GLY A 331 -8.99 -5.45 -15.68
C GLY A 331 -9.06 -4.18 -16.51
N TRP A 332 -7.95 -3.81 -17.15
CA TRP A 332 -7.77 -2.48 -17.74
C TRP A 332 -8.60 -2.28 -19.01
N LEU A 333 -8.55 -3.21 -19.97
CA LEU A 333 -9.30 -3.11 -21.23
C LEU A 333 -10.82 -2.95 -21.01
N PRO A 334 -11.50 -3.82 -20.22
CA PRO A 334 -12.93 -3.69 -19.99
C PRO A 334 -13.29 -2.37 -19.32
N ARG A 335 -12.42 -1.86 -18.43
CA ARG A 335 -12.66 -0.63 -17.67
C ARG A 335 -12.40 0.64 -18.46
N LYS A 336 -11.41 0.64 -19.36
CA LYS A 336 -10.84 1.87 -19.95
C LYS A 336 -11.10 2.05 -21.44
N VAL A 337 -11.26 0.96 -22.20
CA VAL A 337 -11.32 1.04 -23.67
C VAL A 337 -12.75 0.92 -24.17
N ALA A 338 -13.19 1.94 -24.93
CA ALA A 338 -14.48 2.00 -25.61
C ALA A 338 -14.30 1.78 -27.13
N ARG A 339 -14.35 0.52 -27.56
CA ARG A 339 -14.24 0.10 -28.97
C ARG A 339 -15.27 -0.98 -29.28
N GLU A 340 -15.38 -1.35 -30.55
CA GLU A 340 -16.29 -2.41 -31.01
C GLU A 340 -15.76 -3.83 -30.72
N PRO A 341 -16.62 -4.86 -30.63
CA PRO A 341 -16.20 -6.23 -30.27
C PRO A 341 -15.11 -6.84 -31.17
N ALA A 342 -15.05 -6.43 -32.45
CA ALA A 342 -14.04 -6.91 -33.38
C ALA A 342 -12.62 -6.51 -32.95
N PHE A 343 -12.45 -5.30 -32.40
CA PHE A 343 -11.19 -4.81 -31.86
C PHE A 343 -10.65 -5.73 -30.75
N PHE A 344 -11.50 -6.13 -29.79
CA PHE A 344 -11.09 -7.00 -28.69
C PHE A 344 -10.74 -8.42 -29.14
N THR A 345 -11.42 -8.92 -30.17
CA THR A 345 -11.02 -10.17 -30.83
C THR A 345 -9.62 -10.04 -31.42
N ARG A 346 -9.32 -8.90 -32.07
CA ARG A 346 -8.00 -8.62 -32.63
C ARG A 346 -6.92 -8.48 -31.56
N VAL A 347 -7.22 -7.84 -30.43
CA VAL A 347 -6.30 -7.76 -29.28
C VAL A 347 -5.79 -9.15 -28.89
N ALA A 348 -6.70 -10.11 -28.68
CA ALA A 348 -6.32 -11.49 -28.31
C ALA A 348 -5.49 -12.21 -29.39
N GLU A 349 -5.59 -11.80 -30.66
CA GLU A 349 -4.84 -12.39 -31.76
C GLU A 349 -3.43 -11.80 -31.90
N VAL A 350 -3.26 -10.49 -31.68
CA VAL A 350 -1.97 -9.77 -31.85
C VAL A 350 -1.11 -9.78 -30.58
N LEU A 351 -1.72 -9.76 -29.41
CA LEU A 351 -1.02 -9.67 -28.12
C LEU A 351 0.03 -10.76 -27.91
N PRO A 352 -0.16 -12.04 -28.31
CA PRO A 352 0.89 -13.06 -28.20
C PRO A 352 2.19 -12.71 -28.94
N ASP A 353 2.10 -12.01 -30.07
CA ASP A 353 3.27 -11.58 -30.84
C ASP A 353 3.92 -10.34 -30.22
N TRP A 354 3.11 -9.42 -29.68
CA TRP A 354 3.62 -8.28 -28.92
C TRP A 354 4.38 -8.74 -27.68
N VAL A 355 3.81 -9.64 -26.87
CA VAL A 355 4.46 -10.22 -25.68
C VAL A 355 5.77 -10.91 -26.07
N ARG A 356 5.79 -11.66 -27.17
CA ARG A 356 7.02 -12.28 -27.70
C ARG A 356 8.07 -11.25 -28.09
N TYR A 357 7.67 -10.17 -28.76
CA TYR A 357 8.56 -9.08 -29.15
C TYR A 357 9.16 -8.37 -27.92
N ALA A 358 8.30 -8.00 -26.96
CA ALA A 358 8.70 -7.36 -25.72
C ALA A 358 9.62 -8.25 -24.89
N GLY A 359 9.28 -9.53 -24.75
CA GLY A 359 10.09 -10.54 -24.08
C GLY A 359 11.48 -10.71 -24.70
N ARG A 360 11.58 -10.70 -26.04
CA ARG A 360 12.88 -10.73 -26.73
C ARG A 360 13.72 -9.49 -26.43
N LEU A 361 13.12 -8.30 -26.41
CA LEU A 361 13.85 -7.06 -26.10
C LEU A 361 14.33 -7.02 -24.64
N ARG A 362 13.59 -7.64 -23.72
CA ARG A 362 13.96 -7.77 -22.30
C ARG A 362 14.77 -9.02 -21.98
N GLU A 363 15.11 -9.82 -22.99
CA GLU A 363 15.86 -11.07 -22.85
C GLU A 363 15.20 -12.07 -21.87
N VAL A 364 13.86 -12.10 -21.83
CA VAL A 364 13.08 -13.00 -20.97
C VAL A 364 13.39 -14.46 -21.35
N PRO A 365 13.66 -15.36 -20.37
CA PRO A 365 13.90 -16.76 -20.66
C PRO A 365 12.71 -17.44 -21.36
N THR A 366 13.00 -18.41 -22.23
CA THR A 366 12.01 -19.04 -23.12
C THR A 366 10.78 -19.60 -22.41
N GLU A 367 10.97 -20.27 -21.27
CA GLU A 367 9.87 -20.94 -20.57
C GLU A 367 8.93 -19.96 -19.87
N PRO A 368 9.40 -19.02 -19.03
CA PRO A 368 8.57 -17.91 -18.55
C PRO A 368 7.87 -17.16 -19.69
N LEU A 369 8.57 -16.83 -20.78
CA LEU A 369 7.97 -16.13 -21.91
C LEU A 369 6.82 -16.93 -22.54
N ARG A 370 6.93 -18.26 -22.59
CA ARG A 370 5.85 -19.14 -23.06
C ARG A 370 4.63 -19.04 -22.14
N GLU A 371 4.83 -19.03 -20.82
CA GLU A 371 3.73 -18.86 -19.85
C GLU A 371 2.99 -17.53 -20.05
N ALA A 372 3.72 -16.42 -20.23
CA ALA A 372 3.10 -15.13 -20.50
C ALA A 372 2.32 -15.11 -21.83
N ILE A 373 2.80 -15.81 -22.85
CA ILE A 373 2.10 -15.96 -24.13
C ILE A 373 0.84 -16.82 -23.97
N ASP A 374 0.92 -17.93 -23.24
CA ASP A 374 -0.19 -18.85 -23.02
C ASP A 374 -1.31 -18.20 -22.20
N ALA A 375 -0.96 -17.32 -21.24
CA ALA A 375 -1.91 -16.53 -20.46
C ALA A 375 -2.86 -15.70 -21.33
N VAL A 376 -2.41 -15.23 -22.51
CA VAL A 376 -3.28 -14.50 -23.45
C VAL A 376 -4.43 -15.40 -23.94
N GLY A 377 -4.13 -16.68 -24.18
CA GLY A 377 -5.13 -17.67 -24.58
C GLY A 377 -6.09 -18.01 -23.43
N GLU A 378 -5.57 -18.09 -22.21
CA GLU A 378 -6.34 -18.36 -20.99
C GLU A 378 -7.37 -17.26 -20.71
N PHE A 379 -6.95 -15.99 -20.71
CA PHE A 379 -7.81 -14.86 -20.37
C PHE A 379 -8.65 -14.32 -21.53
N ARG A 380 -8.53 -14.92 -22.72
CA ARG A 380 -9.28 -14.47 -23.91
C ARG A 380 -10.79 -14.47 -23.69
N GLN A 381 -11.34 -15.56 -23.16
CA GLN A 381 -12.78 -15.68 -23.00
C GLN A 381 -13.29 -14.69 -21.95
N GLU A 382 -12.62 -14.64 -20.80
CA GLU A 382 -12.97 -13.72 -19.71
C GLU A 382 -12.92 -12.26 -20.17
N MET A 383 -11.88 -11.86 -20.92
CA MET A 383 -11.80 -10.51 -21.50
C MET A 383 -13.01 -10.17 -22.37
N LEU A 384 -13.44 -11.08 -23.25
CA LEU A 384 -14.60 -10.84 -24.11
C LEU A 384 -15.90 -10.74 -23.30
N GLU A 385 -16.04 -11.54 -22.23
CA GLU A 385 -17.17 -11.49 -21.31
C GLU A 385 -17.19 -10.17 -20.53
N SER A 386 -16.06 -9.76 -19.92
CA SER A 386 -15.95 -8.51 -19.16
C SER A 386 -16.14 -7.26 -20.02
N VAL A 387 -15.65 -7.24 -21.25
CA VAL A 387 -15.87 -6.11 -22.17
C VAL A 387 -17.35 -5.94 -22.49
N ALA A 388 -18.10 -7.04 -22.59
CA ALA A 388 -19.53 -7.02 -22.88
C ALA A 388 -20.40 -6.72 -21.65
N ASP A 389 -19.83 -6.75 -20.44
CA ASP A 389 -20.53 -6.51 -19.17
C ASP A 389 -20.43 -5.03 -18.74
N PRO A 390 -21.53 -4.26 -18.74
CA PRO A 390 -21.54 -2.87 -18.29
C PRO A 390 -21.10 -2.67 -16.83
N GLU A 391 -21.29 -3.67 -15.95
CA GLU A 391 -20.88 -3.58 -14.54
C GLU A 391 -19.35 -3.62 -14.37
N ALA A 392 -18.63 -4.19 -15.34
CA ALA A 392 -17.17 -4.23 -15.35
C ALA A 392 -16.54 -2.93 -15.88
N TRP A 393 -17.34 -1.98 -16.38
CA TRP A 393 -16.82 -0.76 -17.00
C TRP A 393 -16.41 0.30 -15.97
N GLY A 394 -15.35 1.03 -16.28
CA GLY A 394 -14.94 2.19 -15.51
C GLY A 394 -15.88 3.38 -15.77
N PRO A 395 -16.00 4.33 -14.82
CA PRO A 395 -16.92 5.47 -14.94
C PRO A 395 -16.75 6.27 -16.24
N ALA A 396 -15.50 6.50 -16.68
CA ALA A 396 -15.21 7.22 -17.91
C ALA A 396 -15.70 6.49 -19.17
N LYS A 397 -15.55 5.16 -19.23
CA LYS A 397 -16.05 4.34 -20.34
C LYS A 397 -17.58 4.34 -20.35
N THR A 398 -18.22 4.14 -19.19
CA THR A 398 -19.68 4.19 -19.05
C THR A 398 -20.23 5.51 -19.57
N PHE A 399 -19.60 6.63 -19.19
CA PHE A 399 -19.95 7.96 -19.70
C PHE A 399 -19.76 8.09 -21.22
N ALA A 400 -18.61 7.67 -21.76
CA ALA A 400 -18.32 7.77 -23.19
C ALA A 400 -19.29 6.94 -24.05
N VAL A 401 -19.61 5.71 -23.62
CA VAL A 401 -20.58 4.84 -24.30
C VAL A 401 -22.00 5.42 -24.21
N ALA A 402 -22.38 6.02 -23.08
CA ALA A 402 -23.67 6.70 -22.95
C ALA A 402 -23.76 7.91 -23.90
N ALA A 403 -22.70 8.71 -24.02
CA ALA A 403 -22.64 9.85 -24.94
C ALA A 403 -22.75 9.39 -26.41
N GLN A 404 -22.00 8.35 -26.80
CA GLN A 404 -22.08 7.77 -28.15
C GLN A 404 -23.47 7.20 -28.47
N THR A 405 -24.09 6.51 -27.52
CA THR A 405 -25.45 5.95 -27.66
C THR A 405 -26.49 7.05 -27.83
N ALA A 406 -26.28 8.21 -27.18
CA ALA A 406 -27.09 9.40 -27.35
C ALA A 406 -26.79 10.18 -28.66
N GLY A 407 -25.86 9.69 -29.49
CA GLY A 407 -25.47 10.31 -30.76
C GLY A 407 -24.65 11.57 -30.59
N VAL A 408 -23.99 11.76 -29.44
CA VAL A 408 -23.14 12.92 -29.16
C VAL A 408 -21.78 12.71 -29.82
N ASP A 409 -21.35 13.68 -30.63
CA ASP A 409 -19.99 13.72 -31.14
C ASP A 409 -19.03 14.05 -29.99
N LEU A 410 -18.12 13.13 -29.70
CA LEU A 410 -17.15 13.29 -28.61
C LEU A 410 -16.14 14.43 -28.87
N ALA A 411 -15.98 14.85 -30.12
CA ALA A 411 -15.10 15.96 -30.51
C ALA A 411 -15.77 17.34 -30.38
N ASP A 412 -17.10 17.40 -30.21
CA ASP A 412 -17.85 18.64 -30.04
C ASP A 412 -18.01 18.98 -28.54
N VAL A 413 -17.24 19.98 -28.10
CA VAL A 413 -17.19 20.44 -26.70
C VAL A 413 -18.55 20.94 -26.20
N ASP A 414 -19.33 21.61 -27.05
CA ASP A 414 -20.63 22.18 -26.65
C ASP A 414 -21.68 21.07 -26.54
N ALA A 415 -21.67 20.11 -27.46
CA ALA A 415 -22.52 18.92 -27.40
C ALA A 415 -22.17 18.05 -26.17
N MET A 416 -20.88 17.96 -25.83
CA MET A 416 -20.41 17.23 -24.66
C MET A 416 -20.85 17.88 -23.35
N ASN A 417 -20.67 19.20 -23.21
CA ASN A 417 -21.11 19.93 -22.02
C ASN A 417 -22.62 19.80 -21.78
N ALA A 418 -23.42 19.93 -22.85
CA ALA A 418 -24.88 19.75 -22.75
C ALA A 418 -25.28 18.30 -22.39
N PHE A 419 -24.48 17.30 -22.76
CA PHE A 419 -24.68 15.92 -22.34
C PHE A 419 -24.29 15.72 -20.87
N ILE A 420 -23.16 16.28 -20.42
CA ILE A 420 -22.70 16.23 -19.02
C ILE A 420 -23.78 16.78 -18.07
N ASP A 421 -24.35 17.95 -18.38
CA ASP A 421 -25.37 18.59 -17.54
C ASP A 421 -26.63 17.72 -17.40
N ARG A 422 -27.06 17.06 -18.49
CA ARG A 422 -28.20 16.13 -18.46
C ARG A 422 -27.87 14.86 -17.69
N TYR A 423 -26.73 14.25 -17.96
CA TYR A 423 -26.27 13.01 -17.34
C TYR A 423 -26.14 13.16 -15.81
N ASN A 424 -25.58 14.29 -15.35
CA ASN A 424 -25.47 14.59 -13.92
C ASN A 424 -26.84 14.85 -13.26
N ALA A 425 -27.79 15.46 -13.98
CA ALA A 425 -29.13 15.70 -13.46
C ALA A 425 -29.92 14.39 -13.26
N GLU A 426 -29.72 13.39 -14.13
CA GLU A 426 -30.32 12.05 -14.02
C GLU A 426 -29.69 11.20 -12.92
N LEU A 427 -28.39 11.35 -12.66
CA LEU A 427 -27.71 10.68 -11.53
C LEU A 427 -28.10 11.25 -10.16
N ALA A 428 -28.58 12.50 -10.11
CA ALA A 428 -29.00 13.17 -8.89
C ALA A 428 -30.48 12.95 -8.54
N SER A 429 -31.26 12.33 -9.43
CA SER A 429 -32.68 11.99 -9.26
C SER A 429 -32.87 10.55 -8.84
#